data_AF-A0A329RND9-F1
#
_entry.id   AF-A0A329RND9-F1
#
_cell.length_a   1.000
_cell.length_b   1.000
_cell.length_c   1.000
_cell.angle_alpha   90.00
_cell.angle_beta   90.00
_cell.angle_gamma   90.00
#
_symmetry.space_group_name_H-M   'P 1'
#
loop_
_entity.id
_entity.type
_entity.pdbx_description
1 polymer ?
#
loop_
_entity_poly.entity_id
_entity_poly.type
_entity_poly.pdbx_seq_one_letter_code
_entity_poly.pdbx_strand_id
1 'polypeptide(L)'
;MGYNPPASSIPQGYQWLYTISPQKFPMCILVALVFTKCDTLPTWDETTQSYINVGSDLGCQPMANAPATINHTTLKEYTESYYGFKYDEIAQNFGIVLGCIALFRVWGLLALRFINHQKR
;
A
#
# COMPACT_ATOMS: atom_id res chain seq x y z
N MET A 1 3.64 7.36 -5.65
CA MET A 1 4.12 6.35 -4.68
C MET A 1 3.70 4.99 -5.20
N GLY A 2 4.36 3.88 -4.87
CA GLY A 2 3.91 2.55 -5.30
C GLY A 2 4.15 2.21 -6.79
N TYR A 3 3.30 1.33 -7.34
CA TYR A 3 3.41 0.80 -8.69
C TYR A 3 2.94 1.81 -9.74
N ASN A 4 3.57 1.78 -10.93
CA ASN A 4 3.12 2.50 -12.11
C ASN A 4 2.96 1.49 -13.26
N PRO A 5 1.74 1.23 -13.77
CA PRO A 5 0.46 1.85 -13.41
C PRO A 5 0.00 1.54 -11.98
N PRO A 6 -0.82 2.40 -11.34
CA PRO A 6 -1.35 2.16 -9.99
C PRO A 6 -2.22 0.89 -9.95
N ALA A 7 -2.38 0.31 -8.76
CA ALA A 7 -3.03 -0.98 -8.56
C ALA A 7 -4.43 -1.07 -9.19
N SER A 8 -5.18 0.03 -9.19
CA SER A 8 -6.50 0.15 -9.81
C SER A 8 -6.52 0.04 -11.34
N SER A 9 -5.36 0.18 -11.99
CA SER A 9 -5.21 0.23 -13.45
C SER A 9 -4.23 -0.80 -14.01
N ILE A 10 -3.79 -1.75 -13.17
CA ILE A 10 -2.96 -2.87 -13.62
C ILE A 10 -3.82 -3.80 -14.46
N PRO A 11 -3.41 -4.15 -15.71
CA PRO A 11 -4.15 -5.11 -16.52
C PRO A 11 -4.30 -6.46 -15.81
N GLN A 12 -5.44 -7.12 -15.96
CA GLN A 12 -5.77 -8.36 -15.25
C GLN A 12 -4.67 -9.44 -15.34
N GLY A 13 -4.05 -9.58 -16.52
CA GLY A 13 -2.95 -10.55 -16.75
C GLY A 13 -1.67 -10.28 -15.95
N TYR A 14 -1.47 -9.07 -15.44
CA TYR A 14 -0.30 -8.68 -14.64
C TYR A 14 -0.63 -8.42 -13.15
N GLN A 15 -1.90 -8.51 -12.75
CA GLN A 15 -2.34 -8.24 -11.38
C GLN A 15 -1.73 -9.21 -10.36
N TRP A 16 -1.43 -10.45 -10.78
CA TRP A 16 -0.75 -11.43 -9.94
C TRP A 16 0.65 -10.95 -9.52
N LEU A 17 1.39 -10.27 -10.40
CA LEU A 17 2.75 -9.79 -10.13
C LEU A 17 2.75 -8.72 -9.03
N TYR A 18 1.77 -7.81 -9.08
CA TYR A 18 1.51 -6.87 -7.99
C TYR A 18 1.19 -7.59 -6.68
N THR A 19 0.45 -8.69 -6.73
CA THR A 19 0.00 -9.42 -5.53
C THR A 19 1.14 -10.16 -4.84
N ILE A 20 2.05 -10.78 -5.61
CA ILE A 20 3.12 -11.62 -5.04
C ILE A 20 4.41 -10.87 -4.73
N SER A 21 4.59 -9.64 -5.24
CA SER A 21 5.86 -8.93 -5.12
C SER A 21 6.22 -8.65 -3.65
N PRO A 22 7.34 -9.20 -3.13
CA PRO A 22 7.73 -9.01 -1.74
C PRO A 22 7.98 -7.55 -1.38
N GLN A 23 8.43 -6.73 -2.35
CA GLN A 23 8.70 -5.30 -2.11
C GLN A 23 7.41 -4.48 -1.94
N LYS A 24 6.25 -5.01 -2.35
CA LYS A 24 4.95 -4.34 -2.15
C LYS A 24 4.65 -4.16 -0.66
N PHE A 25 4.84 -5.19 0.15
CA PHE A 25 4.42 -5.20 1.55
C PHE A 25 5.11 -4.12 2.42
N PRO A 26 6.44 -3.91 2.39
CA PRO A 26 7.06 -2.84 3.15
C PRO A 26 6.64 -1.45 2.64
N MET A 27 6.47 -1.28 1.32
CA MET A 27 5.93 -0.03 0.76
C MET A 27 4.51 0.24 1.25
N CYS A 28 3.65 -0.79 1.27
CA CYS A 28 2.29 -0.70 1.79
C CYS A 28 2.29 -0.21 3.25
N ILE A 29 3.15 -0.79 4.10
CA ILE A 29 3.27 -0.40 5.51
C ILE A 29 3.69 1.07 5.64
N LEU A 30 4.77 1.47 4.95
CA LEU A 30 5.29 2.85 5.05
C LEU A 30 4.27 3.88 4.56
N VAL A 31 3.64 3.61 3.43
CA VAL A 31 2.65 4.53 2.85
C VAL A 31 1.39 4.56 3.70
N ALA A 32 0.89 3.42 4.17
CA ALA A 32 -0.31 3.38 4.99
C ALA A 32 -0.13 4.13 6.32
N LEU A 33 1.01 3.95 7.00
CA LEU A 33 1.32 4.64 8.26
C LEU A 33 1.25 6.17 8.14
N VAL A 34 1.63 6.72 6.99
CA VAL A 34 1.72 8.16 6.78
C VAL A 34 0.46 8.74 6.15
N PHE A 35 -0.10 8.06 5.14
CA PHE A 35 -1.13 8.63 4.27
C PHE A 35 -2.53 8.08 4.47
N THR A 36 -2.70 6.97 5.21
CA THR A 36 -4.02 6.36 5.40
C THR A 36 -4.46 6.30 6.85
N LYS A 37 -3.62 6.78 7.76
CA LYS A 37 -4.02 7.02 9.14
C LYS A 37 -5.05 8.15 9.19
N CYS A 38 -6.26 7.81 9.60
CA CYS A 38 -7.34 8.74 9.89
C CYS A 38 -8.46 7.98 10.63
N ASP A 39 -8.70 8.34 11.89
CA ASP A 39 -9.71 7.67 12.75
C ASP A 39 -11.14 8.03 12.32
N THR A 40 -11.37 9.31 11.98
CA THR A 40 -12.66 9.82 11.49
C THR A 40 -12.44 10.58 10.20
N LEU A 41 -13.01 10.08 9.09
CA LEU A 41 -12.90 10.77 7.81
C LEU A 41 -13.66 12.12 7.85
N PRO A 42 -13.10 13.20 7.27
CA PRO A 42 -13.84 14.43 7.09
C PRO A 42 -14.99 14.23 6.12
N THR A 43 -16.05 15.02 6.27
CA THR A 43 -17.21 14.97 5.38
C THR A 43 -17.16 16.17 4.44
N TRP A 44 -17.46 15.94 3.16
CA TRP A 44 -17.62 17.01 2.19
C TRP A 44 -18.99 17.68 2.38
N ASP A 45 -19.00 19.00 2.61
CA ASP A 45 -20.23 19.78 2.66
C ASP A 45 -20.42 20.52 1.33
N GLU A 46 -21.46 20.13 0.59
CA GLU A 46 -21.79 20.72 -0.70
C GLU A 46 -22.23 22.19 -0.60
N THR A 47 -22.75 22.62 0.55
CA THR A 47 -23.26 24.00 0.71
C THR A 47 -22.14 25.00 0.92
N THR A 48 -21.13 24.64 1.70
CA THR A 48 -19.95 25.47 1.98
C THR A 48 -18.79 25.19 1.03
N GLN A 49 -18.91 24.18 0.16
CA GLN A 49 -17.86 23.72 -0.75
C GLN A 49 -16.54 23.44 -0.01
N SER A 50 -16.65 22.84 1.18
CA SER A 50 -15.51 22.61 2.07
C SER A 50 -15.63 21.32 2.87
N TYR A 51 -14.49 20.80 3.33
CA TYR A 51 -14.48 19.65 4.24
C TYR A 51 -14.70 20.09 5.68
N ILE A 52 -15.69 19.48 6.33
CA ILE A 52 -15.95 19.64 7.76
C ILE A 52 -15.31 18.49 8.55
N ASN A 53 -14.95 18.76 9.81
CA ASN A 53 -14.34 17.80 10.73
C ASN A 53 -13.00 17.21 10.23
N VAL A 54 -12.14 18.04 9.65
CA VAL A 54 -10.80 17.63 9.20
C VAL A 54 -9.93 17.30 10.41
N GLY A 55 -9.54 16.04 10.53
CA GLY A 55 -8.59 15.58 11.54
C GLY A 55 -7.17 16.10 11.31
N SER A 56 -6.33 16.04 12.35
CA SER A 56 -4.94 16.50 12.29
C SER A 56 -4.01 15.56 11.51
N ASP A 57 -4.38 14.29 11.37
CA ASP A 57 -3.58 13.30 10.64
C ASP A 57 -3.58 13.62 9.13
N LEU A 58 -2.44 13.38 8.49
CA LEU A 58 -2.24 13.67 7.07
C LEU A 58 -3.23 12.91 6.16
N GLY A 59 -3.62 11.69 6.53
CA GLY A 59 -4.61 10.92 5.78
C GLY A 59 -6.02 11.52 5.81
N CYS A 60 -6.35 12.30 6.85
CA CYS A 60 -7.62 13.03 6.94
C CYS A 60 -7.63 14.32 6.12
N GLN A 61 -6.48 14.77 5.60
CA GLN A 61 -6.44 16.02 4.86
C GLN A 61 -7.00 15.85 3.44
N PRO A 62 -7.73 16.87 2.95
CA PRO A 62 -8.17 16.88 1.56
C PRO A 62 -6.96 16.91 0.63
N MET A 63 -7.06 16.21 -0.50
CA MET A 63 -5.96 16.21 -1.45
C MET A 63 -5.83 17.56 -2.14
N ALA A 64 -4.65 18.17 -2.01
CA ALA A 64 -4.32 19.40 -2.73
C ALA A 64 -4.02 19.11 -4.21
N ASN A 65 -4.48 19.99 -5.11
CA ASN A 65 -4.19 19.94 -6.55
C ASN A 65 -4.58 18.61 -7.23
N ALA A 66 -5.67 17.99 -6.80
CA ALA A 66 -6.22 16.83 -7.48
C ALA A 66 -6.58 17.19 -8.94
N PRO A 67 -6.33 16.31 -9.93
CA PRO A 67 -6.80 16.53 -11.29
C PRO A 67 -8.32 16.68 -11.32
N ALA A 68 -8.86 17.53 -12.19
CA ALA A 68 -10.31 17.79 -12.29
C ALA A 68 -11.16 16.54 -12.63
N THR A 69 -10.53 15.43 -13.00
CA THR A 69 -11.17 14.13 -13.24
C THR A 69 -11.45 13.34 -11.96
N ILE A 70 -10.85 13.72 -10.83
CA ILE A 70 -11.03 13.06 -9.54
C ILE A 70 -11.92 13.98 -8.67
N ASN A 71 -13.08 13.47 -8.25
CA ASN A 71 -13.98 14.17 -7.33
C ASN A 71 -13.29 14.45 -5.98
N HIS A 72 -13.94 15.26 -5.14
CA HIS A 72 -13.52 15.53 -3.76
C HIS A 72 -13.14 14.22 -3.05
N THR A 73 -11.85 14.07 -2.75
CA THR A 73 -11.32 12.92 -2.03
C THR A 73 -10.23 13.34 -1.04
N THR A 74 -10.07 12.55 0.02
CA THR A 74 -8.99 12.69 1.00
C THR A 74 -7.73 11.94 0.57
N LEU A 75 -6.60 12.24 1.22
CA LEU A 75 -5.35 11.51 1.01
C LEU A 75 -5.48 10.01 1.32
N LYS A 76 -6.24 9.66 2.36
CA LYS A 76 -6.54 8.26 2.71
C LYS A 76 -7.30 7.56 1.58
N GLU A 77 -8.45 8.09 1.18
CA GLU A 77 -9.31 7.48 0.17
C GLU A 77 -8.61 7.32 -1.17
N TYR A 78 -7.82 8.30 -1.58
CA TYR A 78 -7.04 8.20 -2.81
C TYR A 78 -6.00 7.09 -2.74
N THR A 79 -5.26 7.03 -1.62
CA THR A 79 -4.20 6.04 -1.45
C THR A 79 -4.75 4.63 -1.40
N GLU A 80 -5.88 4.43 -0.70
CA GLU A 80 -6.56 3.14 -0.62
C GLU A 80 -7.19 2.73 -1.96
N SER A 81 -7.83 3.64 -2.69
CA SER A 81 -8.49 3.32 -3.96
C SER A 81 -7.52 3.11 -5.14
N TYR A 82 -6.48 3.94 -5.27
CA TYR A 82 -5.53 3.84 -6.39
C TYR A 82 -4.42 2.81 -6.14
N TYR A 83 -3.88 2.76 -4.93
CA TYR A 83 -2.73 1.90 -4.62
C TYR A 83 -3.08 0.65 -3.82
N GLY A 84 -4.26 0.59 -3.20
CA GLY A 84 -4.69 -0.56 -2.40
C GLY A 84 -3.92 -0.71 -1.09
N PHE A 85 -3.32 0.38 -0.58
CA PHE A 85 -2.58 0.35 0.68
C PHE A 85 -3.46 0.86 1.79
N LYS A 86 -3.78 0.01 2.78
CA LYS A 86 -4.72 0.34 3.87
C LYS A 86 -4.05 0.31 5.23
N TYR A 87 -4.53 1.17 6.14
CA TYR A 87 -4.01 1.23 7.50
C TYR A 87 -4.28 -0.06 8.29
N ASP A 88 -5.49 -0.60 8.17
CA ASP A 88 -5.91 -1.80 8.92
C ASP A 88 -5.15 -3.08 8.50
N GLU A 89 -4.57 -3.09 7.31
CA GLU A 89 -3.81 -4.23 6.77
C GLU A 89 -2.32 -4.18 7.17
N ILE A 90 -1.85 -3.18 7.92
CA ILE A 90 -0.43 -3.02 8.29
C ILE A 90 0.10 -4.26 9.02
N ALA A 91 -0.64 -4.79 10.00
CA ALA A 91 -0.22 -5.97 10.77
C ALA A 91 -0.08 -7.22 9.88
N GLN A 92 -1.04 -7.42 8.96
CA GLN A 92 -0.99 -8.51 7.99
C GLN A 92 0.20 -8.36 7.05
N ASN A 93 0.40 -7.17 6.47
CA ASN A 93 1.52 -6.89 5.58
C ASN A 93 2.86 -7.10 6.28
N PHE A 94 2.98 -6.72 7.56
CA PHE A 94 4.18 -6.95 8.36
C PHE A 94 4.46 -8.45 8.57
N GLY A 95 3.42 -9.23 8.88
CA GLY A 95 3.53 -10.69 8.97
C GLY A 95 3.99 -11.33 7.65
N ILE A 96 3.48 -10.84 6.51
CA ILE A 96 3.88 -11.33 5.18
C ILE A 96 5.36 -11.02 4.92
N VAL A 97 5.86 -9.83 5.26
CA VAL A 97 7.29 -9.47 5.11
C VAL A 97 8.17 -10.46 5.87
N LEU A 98 7.84 -10.76 7.12
CA LEU A 98 8.57 -11.75 7.92
C LEU A 98 8.53 -13.14 7.29
N GLY A 99 7.37 -13.54 6.76
CA GLY A 99 7.20 -14.79 6.02
C GLY A 99 8.09 -14.86 4.77
N CYS A 100 8.13 -13.80 3.96
CA CYS A 100 9.02 -13.71 2.79
C CYS A 100 10.49 -13.81 3.19
N ILE A 101 10.92 -13.13 4.26
CA ILE A 101 12.29 -13.21 4.75
C ILE A 101 12.63 -14.65 5.13
N ALA A 102 11.79 -15.32 5.93
CA ALA A 102 12.01 -16.71 6.31
C ALA A 102 12.07 -17.65 5.10
N LEU A 103 11.15 -17.50 4.14
CA LEU A 103 11.11 -18.31 2.91
C LEU A 103 12.42 -18.19 2.11
N PHE A 104 12.86 -16.96 1.81
CA PHE A 104 14.09 -16.74 1.05
C PHE A 104 15.34 -17.21 1.79
N ARG A 105 15.35 -17.12 3.13
CA ARG A 105 16.44 -17.66 3.95
C ARG A 105 16.50 -19.19 3.86
N VAL A 106 15.36 -19.89 3.94
CA VAL A 106 15.29 -21.35 3.78
C VAL A 106 15.73 -21.76 2.39
N TRP A 107 15.25 -21.10 1.34
CA TRP A 107 15.69 -21.38 -0.04
C TRP A 107 17.19 -21.13 -0.24
N GLY A 108 17.74 -20.05 0.34
CA GLY A 108 19.17 -19.79 0.33
C GLY A 108 19.98 -20.92 1.00
N LEU A 109 19.52 -21.41 2.16
CA LEU A 109 20.17 -22.54 2.84
C LEU A 109 20.11 -23.83 2.03
N LEU A 110 18.97 -24.12 1.38
CA LEU A 110 18.82 -25.29 0.52
C LEU A 110 19.74 -25.20 -0.70
N ALA A 111 19.83 -24.03 -1.34
CA ALA A 111 20.72 -23.82 -2.48
C ALA A 111 22.20 -24.02 -2.08
N LEU A 112 22.62 -23.48 -0.94
CA LEU A 112 23.98 -23.67 -0.42
C LEU A 112 24.27 -25.15 -0.11
N ARG A 113 23.30 -25.87 0.48
CA ARG A 113 23.43 -27.31 0.73
C ARG A 113 23.62 -28.10 -0.56
N PHE A 114 22.84 -27.79 -1.59
CA PHE A 114 22.92 -28.46 -2.89
C PHE A 114 24.26 -28.20 -3.59
N ILE A 115 24.70 -26.94 -3.62
CA ILE A 115 26.01 -26.55 -4.19
C ILE A 115 27.16 -27.24 -3.44
N ASN A 116 27.08 -27.32 -2.11
CA ASN A 116 28.11 -28.00 -1.31
C ASN A 116 28.15 -29.51 -1.59
N HIS A 117 26.99 -30.14 -1.82
CA HIS A 117 26.92 -31.56 -2.17
C HIS A 117 27.50 -31.84 -3.57
N GLN A 118 27.33 -30.95 -4.55
CA GLN A 118 27.86 -31.13 -5.91
C GLN A 118 29.39 -30.99 -5.99
N LYS A 119 30.02 -30.29 -5.04
CA LYS A 119 31.48 -30.09 -5.00
C LYS A 119 32.25 -31.26 -4.38
N ARG A 120 31.55 -32.24 -3.81
CA ARG A 120 32.12 -33.43 -3.18
C ARG A 120 32.00 -34.62 -4.13
#